data_AF-X1AWL5-F1
#
_entry.id   AF-X1AWL5-F1
#
_cell.length_a   1.000
_cell.length_b   1.000
_cell.length_c   1.000
_cell.angle_alpha   90.00
_cell.angle_beta   90.00
_cell.angle_gamma   90.00
#
_symmetry.space_group_name_H-M   'P 1'
#
loop_
_entity.id
_entity.type
_entity.pdbx_description
1 polymer ?
#
loop_
_entity_poly.entity_id
_entity_poly.type
_entity_poly.pdbx_seq_one_letter_code
_entity_poly.pdbx_strand_id
1 'polypeptide(L)' 'MLKMDKIFLENLDFEKQHGLGNDYILINNLKWGIPDIKKADLAKKLCKKHFS' A
#
# COMPACT_ATOMS: atom_id res chain seq x y z
N MET A 1 -19.17 -4.79 18.35
CA MET A 1 -18.69 -3.90 17.28
C MET A 1 -17.21 -3.65 17.52
N LEU A 2 -16.32 -4.35 16.79
CA LEU A 2 -14.88 -4.21 16.98
C LEU A 2 -14.46 -2.80 16.56
N LYS A 3 -13.90 -2.02 17.49
CA LYS A 3 -13.25 -0.74 17.17
C LYS A 3 -12.13 -1.05 16.20
N MET A 4 -12.27 -0.56 14.98
CA MET A 4 -11.30 -0.81 13.92
C MET A 4 -10.17 0.20 14.10
N ASP A 5 -9.11 -0.23 14.79
CA ASP A 5 -7.98 0.64 15.11
C ASP A 5 -7.40 1.24 13.82
N LYS A 6 -7.14 2.54 13.85
CA LYS A 6 -6.42 3.23 12.78
C LYS A 6 -4.98 2.72 12.80
N ILE A 7 -4.54 2.15 11.68
CA ILE A 7 -3.14 1.75 11.48
C ILE A 7 -2.43 2.92 10.81
N PHE A 8 -1.31 3.34 11.41
CA PHE A 8 -0.42 4.32 10.84
C PHE A 8 0.80 3.59 10.28
N LEU A 9 1.07 3.78 8.98
CA LEU A 9 2.25 3.25 8.31
C LEU A 9 3.21 4.42 8.08
N GLU A 10 4.12 4.64 9.02
CA GLU A 10 5.14 5.70 8.91
C GLU A 10 6.36 5.20 8.15
N ASN A 11 6.84 5.99 7.19
CA ASN A 11 8.00 5.64 6.35
C ASN A 11 7.86 4.27 5.67
N LEU A 12 6.66 4.00 5.12
CA LEU A 12 6.36 2.79 4.35
C LEU A 12 7.37 2.65 3.20
N ASP A 13 8.25 1.65 3.30
CA ASP A 13 9.16 1.30 2.23
C ASP A 13 8.45 0.45 1.17
N PHE A 14 8.71 0.79 -0.09
CA PHE A 14 8.20 0.07 -1.24
C PHE A 14 9.22 0.09 -2.37
N GLU A 15 9.11 -0.89 -3.25
CA GLU A 15 9.85 -0.93 -4.51
C GLU A 15 8.90 -0.58 -5.66
N LYS A 16 9.35 0.28 -6.57
CA LYS A 16 8.69 0.47 -7.85
C LYS A 16 9.32 -0.47 -8.87
N GLN A 17 8.52 -1.36 -9.45
CA GLN A 17 8.95 -2.22 -10.54
C GLN A 17 8.15 -1.91 -11.81
N HIS A 18 8.81 -2.07 -12.97
CA HIS A 18 8.20 -1.85 -14.27
C HIS A 18 8.22 -3.14 -15.09
N GLY A 19 7.09 -3.51 -15.71
CA GLY A 19 7.00 -4.70 -16.55
C GLY A 19 5.80 -4.67 -17.48
N LEU A 20 5.99 -5.07 -18.74
CA LEU A 20 4.94 -5.15 -19.77
C LEU A 20 4.12 -3.85 -19.92
N GLY A 21 4.79 -2.69 -19.78
CA GLY A 21 4.14 -1.38 -19.87
C GLY A 21 3.38 -0.95 -18.61
N ASN A 22 3.41 -1.73 -17.54
CA ASN A 22 2.78 -1.40 -16.26
C ASN A 22 3.83 -1.11 -15.20
N ASP A 23 3.51 -0.15 -14.33
CA ASP A 23 4.24 0.14 -13.11
C ASP A 23 3.53 -0.51 -11.92
N TYR A 24 4.32 -1.11 -11.03
CA TYR A 24 3.85 -1.78 -9.83
C TYR A 24 4.55 -1.22 -8.59
N ILE A 25 3.80 -1.18 -7.49
CA ILE A 25 4.33 -0.89 -6.15
C ILE A 25 4.34 -2.21 -5.38
N LEU A 26 5.52 -2.64 -4.94
CA LEU A 26 5.70 -3.84 -4.13
C LEU A 26 6.00 -3.45 -2.68
N ILE A 27 5.25 -4.05 -1.76
CA ILE A 27 5.40 -3.84 -0.31
C ILE A 27 5.60 -5.20 0.34
N ASN A 28 6.62 -5.32 1.19
CA ASN A 28 6.84 -6.53 1.96
C ASN A 28 5.82 -6.65 3.10
N ASN A 29 4.75 -7.43 2.86
CA ASN A 29 3.68 -7.59 3.85
C ASN A 29 4.09 -8.42 5.07
N LEU A 30 5.18 -9.20 5.01
CA LEU A 30 5.72 -9.89 6.19
C LEU A 30 6.32 -8.90 7.19
N LYS A 31 6.86 -7.79 6.69
CA LYS A 31 7.38 -6.68 7.52
C LYS A 31 6.26 -5.82 8.09
N TRP A 32 5.31 -5.43 7.23
CA TRP A 32 4.30 -4.41 7.57
C TRP A 32 3.01 -4.96 8.17
N GLY A 33 2.72 -6.25 8.00
CA GLY A 33 1.54 -6.89 8.60
C GLY A 33 0.22 -6.21 8.22
N ILE A 34 0.09 -5.70 6.99
CA ILE A 34 -1.07 -4.90 6.57
C ILE A 34 -2.31 -5.82 6.56
N PRO A 35 -3.37 -5.50 7.32
CA PRO A 35 -4.58 -6.32 7.34
C PRO A 35 -5.25 -6.35 5.98
N ASP A 36 -5.80 -7.50 5.60
CA ASP A 36 -6.42 -7.71 4.29
C ASP A 36 -7.51 -6.68 3.97
N ILE A 37 -8.35 -6.36 4.96
CA ILE A 37 -9.43 -5.37 4.83
C ILE A 37 -8.93 -3.95 4.49
N LYS A 38 -7.65 -3.64 4.72
CA LYS A 38 -7.04 -2.33 4.44
C LYS A 38 -6.27 -2.31 3.12
N LYS A 39 -5.89 -3.46 2.56
CA LYS A 39 -5.04 -3.54 1.35
C LYS A 39 -5.65 -2.83 0.15
N ALA A 40 -6.96 -2.97 -0.06
CA ALA A 40 -7.65 -2.31 -1.17
C ALA A 40 -7.64 -0.77 -1.05
N ASP A 41 -7.85 -0.25 0.16
CA ASP A 41 -7.81 1.20 0.41
C ASP A 41 -6.39 1.75 0.28
N LEU A 42 -5.39 1.01 0.77
CA LEU A 42 -3.98 1.36 0.62
C LEU A 42 -3.57 1.43 -0.85
N ALA A 43 -3.91 0.42 -1.66
CA ALA A 43 -3.61 0.39 -3.08
C ALA A 43 -4.20 1.59 -3.83
N LYS A 44 -5.46 1.96 -3.54
CA LYS A 44 -6.11 3.15 -4.14
C LYS A 44 -5.39 4.44 -3.78
N LYS A 45 -4.87 4.55 -2.56
CA LYS A 45 -4.12 5.74 -2.11
C LYS A 45 -2.76 5.83 -2.78
N LEU A 46 -1.99 4.73 -2.79
CA LEU A 46 -0.64 4.70 -3.36
C LEU A 46 -0.62 4.86 -4.88
N CYS A 47 -1.58 4.24 -5.57
CA CYS A 47 -1.66 4.29 -7.03
C CYS A 47 -2.47 5.49 -7.55
N LYS A 48 -2.91 6.40 -6.67
CA LYS A 48 -3.54 7.64 -7.11
C LYS A 48 -2.52 8.44 -7.91
N LYS A 49 -2.87 8.88 -9.12
CA LYS A 49 -2.02 9.81 -9.87
C LYS A 49 -1.87 11.10 -9.06
N HIS A 50 -0.65 11.34 -8.61
CA HIS A 50 -0.23 12.65 -8.13
C HIS A 50 0.45 13.33 -9.32
N PHE A 51 -0.19 14.38 -9.84
CA PHE A 51 0.47 15.22 -10.84
C PHE A 51 1.50 16.06 -10.08
N SER A 52 2.78 15.84 -10.41
CA SER A 52 3.89 16.69 -10.00
C SER A 52 3.81 18.05 -10.68
#